data_AF-A0A1G1XPT2-F1
#
_entry.id   AF-A0A1G1XPT2-F1
#
_cell.length_a   1.000
_cell.length_b   1.000
_cell.length_c   1.000
_cell.angle_alpha   90.00
_cell.angle_beta   90.00
_cell.angle_gamma   90.00
#
_symmetry.space_group_name_H-M   'P 1'
#
loop_
_entity.id
_entity.type
_entity.pdbx_description
1 polymer ?
#
loop_
_entity_poly.entity_id
_entity_poly.type
_entity_poly.pdbx_seq_one_letter_code
_entity_poly.pdbx_strand_id
1 'polypeptide(L)'
;MLDGFINNEITDSLKDYIKKRVTTPIWGTFFVFWLIFHWEFVFTIFFVNEDLILARTGYLKNDYLRDVFFDVHNWYFWFSWAMPIVLTGLSIWVLPRWLFIPAFKKDEEYKTAKRRIRISEQRKLEEEMVRLEGEKVRLGEESVKQLKLVSQKTEEEKKIMKLDPSLGWLEEYNQFRSSIYFNKFKIIIQSIYEYSGNIHVFRSLDNTPFFSIPKDILAFAHSSELININPKTEKIDLTDKGKFFVKKYSFDQNK
;
A
#
# COMPACT_ATOMS: atom_id res chain seq x y z
N MET A 1 23.44 53.12 -46.23
CA MET A 1 23.71 51.68 -46.00
C MET A 1 24.89 51.46 -45.05
N LEU A 2 25.95 52.26 -45.11
CA LEU A 2 27.08 52.23 -44.16
C LEU A 2 26.70 52.68 -42.73
N ASP A 3 25.84 53.70 -42.58
CA ASP A 3 25.46 54.21 -41.24
C ASP A 3 24.71 53.19 -40.37
N GLY A 4 23.94 52.28 -40.98
CA GLY A 4 23.24 51.22 -40.25
C GLY A 4 24.15 50.10 -39.76
N PHE A 5 25.24 49.82 -40.50
CA PHE A 5 26.26 48.86 -40.11
C PHE A 5 27.17 49.42 -39.00
N ILE A 6 27.60 50.67 -39.15
CA ILE A 6 28.45 51.35 -38.17
C ILE A 6 27.69 51.53 -36.84
N ASN A 7 26.41 51.89 -36.88
CA ASN A 7 25.60 52.04 -35.66
C ASN A 7 25.39 50.71 -34.92
N ASN A 8 25.21 49.59 -35.64
CA ASN A 8 25.07 48.27 -35.01
C ASN A 8 26.39 47.75 -34.44
N GLU A 9 27.51 47.92 -35.14
CA GLU A 9 28.81 47.46 -34.67
C GLU A 9 29.31 48.27 -33.46
N ILE A 10 29.06 49.59 -33.45
CA ILE A 10 29.36 50.44 -32.29
C ILE A 10 28.44 50.11 -31.11
N THR A 11 27.14 49.90 -31.33
CA THR A 11 26.23 49.55 -30.23
C THR A 11 26.48 48.16 -29.67
N ASP A 12 26.78 47.16 -30.50
CA ASP A 12 27.10 45.80 -30.05
C ASP A 12 28.46 45.75 -29.33
N SER A 13 29.47 46.47 -29.82
CA SER A 13 30.77 46.56 -29.14
C SER A 13 30.68 47.31 -27.81
N LEU A 14 29.89 48.39 -27.74
CA LEU A 14 29.64 49.12 -26.49
C LEU A 14 28.88 48.25 -25.48
N LYS A 15 27.87 47.51 -25.96
CA LYS A 15 27.07 46.59 -25.15
C LYS A 15 27.91 45.45 -24.60
N ASP A 16 28.77 44.83 -25.41
CA ASP A 16 29.65 43.75 -24.95
C ASP A 16 30.75 44.25 -24.01
N TYR A 17 31.24 45.47 -24.22
CA TYR A 17 32.19 46.11 -23.31
C TYR A 17 31.56 46.44 -21.94
N ILE A 18 30.36 47.04 -21.94
CA ILE A 18 29.59 47.30 -20.72
C ILE A 18 29.26 45.98 -20.03
N LYS A 19 28.79 44.98 -20.77
CA LYS A 19 28.49 43.65 -20.24
C LYS A 19 29.70 43.04 -19.57
N LYS A 20 30.86 42.98 -20.23
CA LYS A 20 32.10 42.41 -19.65
C LYS A 20 32.59 43.13 -18.39
N ARG A 21 32.38 44.45 -18.28
CA ARG A 21 32.80 45.22 -17.10
C ARG A 21 31.78 45.16 -15.96
N VAL A 22 30.49 45.22 -16.26
CA VAL A 22 29.39 45.11 -15.28
C VAL A 22 29.22 43.66 -14.78
N THR A 23 29.61 42.65 -15.56
CA THR A 23 29.58 41.24 -15.12
C THR A 23 30.68 40.86 -14.14
N THR A 24 31.65 41.74 -13.87
CA THR A 24 32.56 41.51 -12.75
C THR A 24 31.77 41.79 -11.46
N PRO A 25 31.66 40.83 -10.51
CA PRO A 25 30.86 40.99 -9.29
C PRO A 25 31.18 42.26 -8.50
N ILE A 26 32.43 42.72 -8.58
CA ILE A 26 32.91 43.96 -7.95
C ILE A 26 32.28 45.20 -8.56
N TRP A 27 32.36 45.36 -9.89
CA TRP A 27 31.83 46.53 -10.58
C TRP A 27 30.31 46.57 -10.57
N GLY A 28 29.64 45.42 -10.71
CA GLY A 28 28.19 45.33 -10.61
C GLY A 28 27.68 45.74 -9.23
N THR A 29 28.26 45.18 -8.17
CA THR A 29 27.89 45.52 -6.78
C THR A 29 28.20 46.97 -6.46
N PHE A 30 29.35 47.49 -6.90
CA PHE A 30 29.71 48.89 -6.75
C PHE A 30 28.70 49.81 -7.44
N PHE A 31 28.35 49.52 -8.69
CA PHE A 31 27.41 50.36 -9.42
C PHE A 31 26.03 50.39 -8.77
N VAL A 32 25.56 49.26 -8.22
CA VAL A 32 24.30 49.21 -7.46
C VAL A 32 24.37 50.11 -6.22
N PHE A 33 25.41 50.00 -5.41
CA PHE A 33 25.54 50.87 -4.23
C PHE A 33 25.74 52.33 -4.60
N TRP A 34 26.50 52.62 -5.66
CA TRP A 34 26.69 53.98 -6.17
C TRP A 34 25.35 54.59 -6.60
N LEU A 35 24.53 53.85 -7.35
CA LEU A 35 23.20 54.30 -7.73
C LEU A 35 22.29 54.56 -6.53
N ILE A 36 22.35 53.72 -5.50
CA ILE A 36 21.56 53.91 -4.27
C ILE A 36 21.97 55.21 -3.55
N PHE A 37 23.28 55.46 -3.43
CA PHE A 37 23.78 56.64 -2.72
C PHE A 37 23.65 57.94 -3.52
N HIS A 38 23.69 57.86 -4.85
CA HIS A 38 23.59 59.00 -5.75
C HIS A 38 22.28 59.03 -6.54
N TRP A 39 21.21 58.44 -5.99
CA TRP A 39 19.94 58.32 -6.70
C TRP A 39 19.33 59.69 -7.04
N GLU A 40 19.45 60.68 -6.14
CA GLU A 40 18.98 62.05 -6.36
C GLU A 40 19.71 62.75 -7.51
N PHE A 41 21.02 62.50 -7.62
CA PHE A 41 21.85 63.01 -8.71
C PHE A 41 21.42 62.42 -10.05
N VAL A 42 21.26 61.09 -10.11
CA VAL A 42 20.77 60.38 -11.31
C VAL A 42 19.36 60.85 -11.67
N PHE A 43 18.48 60.97 -10.68
CA PHE A 43 17.12 61.44 -10.89
C PHE A 43 17.10 62.86 -11.46
N THR A 44 17.91 63.76 -10.91
CA THR A 44 17.99 65.16 -11.35
C THR A 44 18.54 65.27 -12.77
N ILE A 45 19.54 64.46 -13.13
CA ILE A 45 20.09 64.43 -14.50
C ILE A 45 19.02 64.01 -15.50
N PHE A 46 18.33 62.89 -15.26
CA PHE A 46 17.48 62.28 -16.28
C PHE A 46 16.04 62.79 -16.28
N PHE A 47 15.50 63.21 -15.13
CA PHE A 47 14.07 63.43 -14.97
C PHE A 47 13.68 64.85 -14.56
N VAL A 48 14.62 65.70 -14.15
CA VAL A 48 14.32 67.09 -13.78
C VAL A 48 14.61 68.03 -14.95
N ASN A 49 13.59 68.82 -15.33
CA ASN A 49 13.69 69.81 -16.40
C ASN A 49 14.58 70.98 -16.02
N GLU A 50 15.39 71.45 -16.98
CA GLU A 50 16.32 72.56 -16.78
C GLU A 50 15.60 73.87 -16.47
N ASP A 51 14.51 74.19 -17.17
CA ASP A 51 13.72 75.40 -16.92
C ASP A 51 13.17 75.48 -15.48
N LEU A 52 12.83 74.33 -14.90
CA LEU A 52 12.33 74.26 -13.53
C LEU A 52 13.43 74.56 -12.51
N ILE A 53 14.65 74.05 -12.76
CA ILE A 53 15.82 74.32 -11.92
C ILE A 53 16.19 75.79 -12.01
N LEU A 54 16.26 76.33 -13.24
CA LEU A 54 16.60 77.73 -13.49
C LEU A 54 15.59 78.67 -12.83
N ALA A 55 14.29 78.41 -12.97
CA ALA A 55 13.24 79.25 -12.40
C ALA A 55 13.24 79.25 -10.85
N ARG A 56 13.63 78.14 -10.21
CA ARG A 56 13.63 78.04 -8.73
C ARG A 56 14.94 78.48 -8.09
N THR A 57 16.06 78.22 -8.74
CA THR A 57 17.39 78.36 -8.13
C THR A 57 18.23 79.44 -8.77
N GLY A 58 17.85 79.91 -9.97
CA GLY A 58 18.64 80.86 -10.77
C GLY A 58 19.86 80.23 -11.46
N TYR A 59 20.10 78.94 -11.27
CA TYR A 59 21.23 78.23 -11.86
C TYR A 59 20.87 77.48 -13.13
N LEU A 60 21.82 77.40 -14.06
CA LEU A 60 21.78 76.41 -15.12
C LEU A 60 21.89 75.02 -14.50
N LYS A 61 21.32 74.00 -15.15
CA LYS A 61 21.24 72.65 -14.59
C LYS A 61 22.61 72.08 -14.21
N ASN A 62 23.65 72.36 -15.00
CA ASN A 62 25.01 71.89 -14.71
C ASN A 62 25.62 72.57 -13.47
N ASP A 63 25.40 73.88 -13.31
CA ASP A 63 25.90 74.63 -12.15
C ASP A 63 25.19 74.19 -10.87
N TYR A 64 23.86 73.98 -10.96
CA TYR A 64 23.08 73.40 -9.87
C TYR A 64 23.60 72.02 -9.46
N LEU A 65 23.86 71.13 -10.43
CA LEU A 65 24.38 69.79 -10.15
C LEU A 65 25.76 69.84 -9.48
N ARG A 66 26.63 70.75 -9.94
CA ARG A 66 27.95 70.96 -9.35
C ARG A 66 27.85 71.42 -7.90
N ASP A 67 27.05 72.45 -7.64
CA ASP A 67 26.98 73.07 -6.31
C ASP A 67 26.27 72.17 -5.29
N VAL A 68 25.26 71.41 -5.71
CA VAL A 68 24.50 70.54 -4.81
C VAL A 68 25.17 69.18 -4.57
N PHE A 69 25.74 68.56 -5.62
CA PHE A 69 26.24 67.18 -5.52
C PHE A 69 27.77 67.06 -5.51
N PHE A 70 28.51 68.12 -5.82
CA PHE A 70 29.99 68.15 -5.85
C PHE A 70 30.60 69.20 -4.92
N ASP A 71 29.96 69.47 -3.79
CA ASP A 71 30.55 70.32 -2.74
C ASP A 71 31.63 69.57 -1.95
N VAL A 72 32.88 69.72 -2.39
CA VAL A 72 34.07 69.12 -1.78
C VAL A 72 34.36 69.61 -0.36
N HIS A 73 33.78 70.73 0.07
CA HIS A 73 33.94 71.26 1.42
C HIS A 73 32.99 70.60 2.42
N ASN A 74 31.94 69.95 1.93
CA ASN A 74 31.00 69.21 2.76
C ASN A 74 31.52 67.79 3.05
N TRP A 75 31.61 67.42 4.32
CA TRP A 75 32.02 66.07 4.73
C TRP A 75 31.09 64.97 4.15
N TYR A 76 29.80 65.31 3.96
CA TYR A 76 28.81 64.40 3.39
C TYR A 76 29.16 64.00 1.95
N PHE A 77 29.81 64.87 1.18
CA PHE A 77 30.31 64.55 -0.15
C PHE A 77 31.29 63.38 -0.07
N TRP A 78 32.34 63.51 0.75
CA TRP A 78 33.34 62.46 0.90
C TRP A 78 32.74 61.15 1.44
N PHE A 79 31.80 61.25 2.39
CA PHE A 79 31.10 60.07 2.91
C PHE A 79 30.26 59.38 1.84
N SER A 80 29.40 60.12 1.13
CA SER A 80 28.51 59.56 0.11
C SER A 80 29.27 58.93 -1.06
N TRP A 81 30.44 59.46 -1.43
CA TRP A 81 31.28 58.91 -2.49
C TRP A 81 32.18 57.75 -2.03
N ALA A 82 32.63 57.74 -0.78
CA ALA A 82 33.43 56.64 -0.23
C ALA A 82 32.57 55.43 0.16
N MET A 83 31.33 55.65 0.60
CA MET A 83 30.48 54.61 1.18
C MET A 83 30.12 53.48 0.20
N PRO A 84 29.83 53.73 -1.10
CA PRO A 84 29.65 52.67 -2.08
C PRO A 84 30.86 51.74 -2.22
N ILE A 85 32.09 52.26 -2.12
CA ILE A 85 33.32 51.47 -2.17
C ILE A 85 33.41 50.56 -0.94
N VAL A 86 33.15 51.12 0.24
CA VAL A 86 33.17 50.38 1.51
C VAL A 86 32.10 49.28 1.51
N LEU A 87 30.87 49.59 1.13
CA LEU A 87 29.76 48.63 1.09
C LEU A 87 29.99 47.52 0.07
N THR A 88 30.60 47.84 -1.06
CA THR A 88 31.02 46.84 -2.05
C THR A 88 32.01 45.86 -1.44
N GLY A 89 33.04 46.38 -0.77
CA GLY A 89 34.03 45.54 -0.10
C GLY A 89 33.42 44.67 0.99
N LEU A 90 32.56 45.23 1.83
CA LEU A 90 31.86 44.48 2.87
C LEU A 90 30.96 43.39 2.28
N SER A 91 30.24 43.70 1.21
CA SER A 91 29.30 42.76 0.58
C SER A 91 29.99 41.60 -0.14
N ILE A 92 31.20 41.82 -0.66
CA ILE A 92 31.96 40.80 -1.39
C ILE A 92 32.85 39.97 -0.46
N TRP A 93 33.49 40.59 0.53
CA TRP A 93 34.47 39.88 1.37
C TRP A 93 33.93 39.47 2.73
N VAL A 94 33.09 40.29 3.36
CA VAL A 94 32.62 40.06 4.74
C VAL A 94 31.33 39.25 4.75
N LEU A 95 30.35 39.68 3.96
CA LEU A 95 29.00 39.10 3.94
C LEU A 95 28.99 37.61 3.55
N PRO A 96 29.77 37.15 2.54
CA PRO A 96 29.81 35.73 2.21
C PRO A 96 30.48 34.90 3.29
N ARG A 97 31.53 35.43 3.92
CA ARG A 97 32.26 34.73 4.96
C ARG A 97 31.44 34.54 6.23
N TRP A 98 30.63 35.54 6.58
CA TRP A 98 29.92 35.58 7.87
C TRP A 98 28.50 35.01 7.81
N LEU A 99 27.79 35.21 6.70
CA LEU A 99 26.39 34.78 6.55
C LEU A 99 26.22 33.63 5.57
N PHE A 100 26.71 33.77 4.33
CA PHE A 100 26.41 32.78 3.30
C PHE A 100 27.10 31.43 3.52
N ILE A 101 28.39 31.41 3.88
CA ILE A 101 29.12 30.16 4.09
C ILE A 101 28.55 29.36 5.29
N PRO A 102 28.30 29.96 6.46
CA PRO A 102 27.71 29.24 7.59
C PRO A 102 26.28 28.75 7.30
N ALA A 103 25.46 29.57 6.63
CA ALA A 103 24.11 29.17 6.24
C ALA A 103 24.13 27.99 5.25
N PHE A 104 25.00 28.04 4.24
CA PHE A 104 25.17 26.96 3.28
C PHE A 104 25.66 25.68 3.93
N LYS A 105 26.67 25.78 4.83
CA LYS A 105 27.18 24.63 5.58
C LYS A 105 26.08 23.96 6.39
N LYS A 106 25.24 24.74 7.06
CA LYS A 106 24.12 24.22 7.86
C LYS A 106 23.05 23.53 7.00
N ASP A 107 22.76 24.06 5.81
CA ASP A 107 21.83 23.44 4.86
C ASP A 107 22.37 22.10 4.34
N GLU A 108 23.65 22.04 3.99
CA GLU A 108 24.32 20.80 3.55
C GLU A 108 24.37 19.73 4.66
N GLU A 109 24.64 20.13 5.90
CA GLU A 109 24.57 19.25 7.06
C GLU A 109 23.16 18.67 7.24
N TYR A 110 22.11 19.50 7.12
CA TYR A 110 20.72 19.05 7.22
C TYR A 110 20.33 18.08 6.10
N LYS A 111 20.72 18.35 4.85
CA LYS A 111 20.48 17.44 3.73
C LYS A 111 21.19 16.10 3.92
N THR A 112 22.42 16.13 4.42
CA THR A 112 23.21 14.93 4.69
C THR A 112 22.60 14.11 5.82
N ALA A 113 22.19 14.76 6.91
CA ALA A 113 21.50 14.11 8.02
C ALA A 113 20.19 13.46 7.56
N LYS A 114 19.37 14.18 6.78
CA LYS A 114 18.13 13.65 6.20
C LYS A 114 18.38 12.42 5.32
N ARG A 115 19.43 12.42 4.49
CA ARG A 115 19.82 11.25 3.69
C ARG A 115 20.22 10.07 4.56
N ARG A 116 21.03 10.29 5.62
CA ARG A 116 21.44 9.23 6.54
C ARG A 116 20.25 8.60 7.26
N ILE A 117 19.32 9.42 7.75
CA ILE A 117 18.09 8.94 8.40
C ILE A 117 17.29 8.07 7.43
N ARG A 118 17.02 8.56 6.21
CA ARG A 118 16.29 7.79 5.20
C ARG A 118 16.94 6.43 4.89
N ILE A 119 18.27 6.39 4.73
CA ILE A 119 18.99 5.12 4.48
C ILE A 119 18.86 4.19 5.68
N SER A 120 18.97 4.72 6.91
CA SER A 120 18.83 3.92 8.13
C SER A 120 17.42 3.34 8.29
N GLU A 121 16.39 4.09 7.94
CA GLU A 121 14.99 3.64 7.96
C GLU A 121 14.74 2.57 6.90
N GLN A 122 15.28 2.75 5.69
CA GLN A 122 15.18 1.75 4.63
C GLN A 122 15.83 0.42 5.03
N ARG A 123 17.02 0.46 5.65
CA ARG A 123 17.68 -0.75 6.15
C ARG A 123 16.85 -1.46 7.21
N LYS A 124 16.27 -0.72 8.16
CA LYS A 124 15.39 -1.31 9.19
C LYS A 124 14.17 -1.99 8.58
N LEU A 125 13.55 -1.36 7.57
CA LEU A 125 12.43 -1.94 6.85
C LEU A 125 12.84 -3.21 6.09
N GLU A 126 14.01 -3.21 5.45
CA GLU A 126 14.54 -4.38 4.75
C GLU A 126 14.83 -5.54 5.71
N GLU A 127 15.46 -5.26 6.85
CA GLU A 127 15.69 -6.25 7.92
C GLU A 127 14.37 -6.84 8.46
N GLU A 128 13.35 -6.00 8.64
CA GLU A 128 12.02 -6.45 9.08
C GLU A 128 11.34 -7.33 8.02
N MET A 129 11.43 -6.96 6.74
CA MET A 129 10.89 -7.75 5.63
C MET A 129 11.56 -9.12 5.53
N VAL A 130 12.89 -9.18 5.63
CA VAL A 130 13.64 -10.45 5.63
C VAL A 130 13.23 -11.32 6.82
N ARG A 131 13.04 -10.72 7.99
CA ARG A 131 12.58 -11.45 9.18
C ARG A 131 11.17 -12.02 8.99
N LEU A 132 10.24 -11.22 8.45
CA LEU A 132 8.87 -11.66 8.17
C LEU A 132 8.82 -12.75 7.11
N GLU A 133 9.66 -12.67 6.08
CA GLU A 133 9.77 -13.71 5.05
C GLU A 133 10.32 -15.02 5.65
N GLY A 134 11.36 -14.94 6.49
CA GLY A 134 11.87 -16.09 7.23
C GLY A 134 10.81 -16.75 8.12
N GLU A 135 9.97 -15.96 8.79
CA GLU A 135 8.86 -16.48 9.60
C GLU A 135 7.79 -17.17 8.75
N LYS A 136 7.43 -16.58 7.59
CA LYS A 136 6.50 -17.21 6.64
C LYS A 136 7.02 -18.54 6.10
N VAL A 137 8.31 -18.63 5.78
CA VAL A 137 8.93 -19.89 5.34
C VAL A 137 8.82 -20.95 6.44
N ARG A 138 9.13 -20.59 7.70
CA ARG A 138 9.01 -21.50 8.85
C ARG A 138 7.57 -21.98 9.07
N LEU A 139 6.59 -21.08 9.01
CA LEU A 139 5.17 -21.43 9.12
C LEU A 139 4.72 -22.34 7.96
N GLY A 140 5.23 -22.09 6.76
CA GLY A 140 5.01 -22.95 5.58
C GLY A 140 5.57 -24.35 5.79
N GLU A 141 6.81 -24.47 6.27
CA GLU A 141 7.44 -25.76 6.58
C GLU A 141 6.70 -26.54 7.66
N GLU A 142 6.25 -25.86 8.72
CA GLU A 142 5.42 -26.46 9.78
C GLU A 142 4.08 -26.95 9.24
N SER A 143 3.41 -26.15 8.40
CA SER A 143 2.15 -26.54 7.75
C SER A 143 2.34 -27.77 6.85
N VAL A 144 3.42 -27.83 6.08
CA VAL A 144 3.75 -29.00 5.25
C VAL A 144 4.00 -30.25 6.11
N LYS A 145 4.69 -30.12 7.26
CA LYS A 145 4.90 -31.24 8.19
C LYS A 145 3.57 -31.75 8.77
N GLN A 146 2.67 -30.84 9.16
CA GLN A 146 1.35 -31.21 9.67
C GLN A 146 0.51 -31.94 8.60
N LEU A 147 0.49 -31.44 7.37
CA LEU A 147 -0.22 -32.08 6.26
C LEU A 147 0.30 -33.49 5.99
N LYS A 148 1.63 -33.71 6.03
CA LYS A 148 2.23 -35.05 5.88
C LYS A 148 1.81 -36.00 7.00
N LEU A 149 1.74 -35.52 8.24
CA LEU A 149 1.27 -36.33 9.38
C LEU A 149 -0.20 -36.72 9.23
N VAL A 150 -1.05 -35.80 8.80
CA VAL A 150 -2.48 -36.08 8.56
C VAL A 150 -2.63 -37.07 7.40
N SER A 151 -1.91 -36.90 6.30
CA SER A 151 -2.01 -37.82 5.16
C SER A 151 -1.57 -39.24 5.53
N GLN A 152 -0.51 -39.38 6.34
CA GLN A 152 -0.07 -40.68 6.85
C GLN A 152 -1.14 -41.35 7.73
N LYS A 153 -1.74 -40.60 8.66
CA LYS A 153 -2.82 -41.11 9.51
C LYS A 153 -4.04 -41.54 8.70
N THR A 154 -4.48 -40.73 7.74
CA THR A 154 -5.62 -41.08 6.87
C THR A 154 -5.32 -42.30 6.00
N GLU A 155 -4.07 -42.50 5.58
CA GLU A 155 -3.68 -43.68 4.81
C GLU A 155 -3.62 -44.94 5.68
N GLU A 156 -3.20 -44.83 6.95
CA GLU A 156 -3.28 -45.89 7.94
C GLU A 156 -4.74 -46.24 8.28
N GLU A 157 -5.60 -45.25 8.47
CA GLU A 157 -7.04 -45.44 8.68
C GLU A 157 -7.70 -46.14 7.48
N LYS A 158 -7.35 -45.75 6.25
CA LYS A 158 -7.82 -46.43 5.03
C LYS A 158 -7.33 -47.87 4.94
N LYS A 159 -6.12 -48.18 5.41
CA LYS A 159 -5.60 -49.55 5.47
C LYS A 159 -6.34 -50.38 6.52
N ILE A 160 -6.65 -49.79 7.68
CA ILE A 160 -7.43 -50.43 8.74
C ILE A 160 -8.88 -50.70 8.27
N MET A 161 -9.52 -49.74 7.60
CA MET A 161 -10.87 -49.91 7.02
C MET A 161 -10.93 -51.01 5.95
N LYS A 162 -9.84 -51.30 5.23
CA LYS A 162 -9.76 -52.42 4.27
C LYS A 162 -9.62 -53.78 4.94
N LEU A 163 -9.08 -53.84 6.16
CA LEU A 163 -8.81 -55.08 6.90
C LEU A 163 -10.02 -55.55 7.73
N ASP A 164 -10.90 -54.64 8.14
CA ASP A 164 -12.15 -54.97 8.85
C ASP A 164 -13.31 -54.07 8.38
N PRO A 165 -14.21 -54.57 7.51
CA PRO A 165 -15.39 -53.84 7.03
C PRO A 165 -16.34 -53.37 8.13
N SER A 166 -16.29 -53.97 9.33
CA SER A 166 -17.19 -53.65 10.43
C SER A 166 -16.95 -52.28 11.07
N LEU A 167 -15.75 -51.70 10.90
CA LEU A 167 -15.42 -50.33 11.31
C LEU A 167 -16.13 -49.28 10.45
N GLY A 168 -16.13 -49.47 9.12
CA GLY A 168 -16.89 -48.61 8.20
C GLY A 168 -18.40 -48.68 8.46
N TRP A 169 -18.91 -49.89 8.73
CA TRP A 169 -20.32 -50.06 9.09
C TRP A 169 -20.70 -49.38 10.42
N LEU A 170 -19.76 -49.21 11.35
CA LEU A 170 -20.02 -48.50 12.60
C LEU A 170 -20.19 -46.99 12.39
N GLU A 171 -19.37 -46.38 11.52
CA GLU A 171 -19.51 -44.97 11.14
C GLU A 171 -20.83 -44.73 10.40
N GLU A 172 -21.16 -45.59 9.44
CA GLU A 172 -22.43 -45.54 8.72
C GLU A 172 -23.63 -45.74 9.66
N TYR A 173 -23.51 -46.62 10.66
CA TYR A 173 -24.53 -46.80 11.68
C TYR A 173 -24.73 -45.54 12.53
N ASN A 174 -23.66 -44.82 12.90
CA ASN A 174 -23.76 -43.56 13.65
C ASN A 174 -24.45 -42.46 12.83
N GLN A 175 -24.18 -42.38 11.52
CA GLN A 175 -24.89 -41.48 10.62
C GLN A 175 -26.37 -41.88 10.51
N PHE A 176 -26.64 -43.18 10.36
CA PHE A 176 -27.99 -43.72 10.33
C PHE A 176 -28.78 -43.44 11.61
N ARG A 177 -28.15 -43.56 12.79
CA ARG A 177 -28.73 -43.24 14.09
C ARG A 177 -29.22 -41.79 14.19
N SER A 178 -28.54 -40.88 13.50
CA SER A 178 -28.89 -39.45 13.46
C SER A 178 -29.94 -39.12 12.40
N SER A 179 -30.34 -40.10 11.57
CA SER A 179 -31.27 -39.91 10.47
C SER A 179 -32.74 -40.03 10.91
N ILE A 180 -33.64 -39.45 10.12
CA ILE A 180 -35.10 -39.57 10.29
C ILE A 180 -35.61 -41.02 10.12
N TYR A 181 -34.80 -41.90 9.55
CA TYR A 181 -35.14 -43.30 9.24
C TYR A 181 -34.87 -44.25 10.41
N PHE A 182 -34.08 -43.83 11.41
CA PHE A 182 -33.72 -44.68 12.55
C PHE A 182 -34.93 -45.24 13.28
N ASN A 183 -35.91 -44.38 13.58
CA ASN A 183 -37.14 -44.79 14.27
C ASN A 183 -38.05 -45.67 13.42
N LYS A 184 -37.97 -45.54 12.09
CA LYS A 184 -38.76 -46.33 11.14
C LYS A 184 -38.14 -47.71 10.87
N PHE A 185 -36.88 -47.91 11.24
CA PHE A 185 -36.16 -49.16 10.99
C PHE A 185 -36.78 -50.38 11.65
N LYS A 186 -37.43 -50.19 12.80
CA LYS A 186 -38.21 -51.23 13.47
C LYS A 186 -39.23 -51.89 12.53
N ILE A 187 -39.82 -51.14 11.60
CA ILE A 187 -40.79 -51.65 10.62
C ILE A 187 -40.13 -52.66 9.67
N ILE A 188 -38.89 -52.41 9.26
CA ILE A 188 -38.10 -53.36 8.44
C ILE A 188 -37.81 -54.63 9.24
N ILE A 189 -37.39 -54.49 10.50
CA ILE A 189 -37.12 -55.62 11.39
C ILE A 189 -38.39 -56.46 11.58
N GLN A 190 -39.54 -55.82 11.83
CA GLN A 190 -40.83 -56.49 11.99
C GLN A 190 -41.26 -57.24 10.73
N SER A 191 -41.09 -56.63 9.55
CA SER A 191 -41.39 -57.33 8.29
C SER A 191 -40.59 -58.63 8.18
N ILE A 192 -39.29 -58.60 8.48
CA ILE A 192 -38.39 -59.74 8.31
C ILE A 192 -38.67 -60.83 9.36
N TYR A 193 -38.74 -60.47 10.64
CA TYR A 193 -38.84 -61.45 11.72
C TYR A 193 -40.27 -61.86 12.10
N GLU A 194 -41.26 -60.97 11.96
CA GLU A 194 -42.66 -61.25 12.34
C GLU A 194 -43.51 -61.65 11.11
N TYR A 195 -43.22 -61.08 9.94
CA TYR A 195 -44.01 -61.28 8.72
C TYR A 195 -43.25 -62.01 7.61
N SER A 196 -42.18 -62.74 7.94
CA SER A 196 -41.42 -63.59 7.01
C SER A 196 -40.90 -62.87 5.76
N GLY A 197 -40.54 -61.59 5.92
CA GLY A 197 -39.98 -60.72 4.89
C GLY A 197 -41.00 -60.13 3.91
N ASN A 198 -42.31 -60.24 4.18
CA ASN A 198 -43.32 -59.68 3.29
C ASN A 198 -43.40 -58.14 3.41
N ILE A 199 -43.38 -57.45 2.26
CA ILE A 199 -43.50 -55.98 2.19
C ILE A 199 -44.93 -55.51 2.51
N HIS A 200 -45.92 -56.30 2.09
CA HIS A 200 -47.34 -56.08 2.35
C HIS A 200 -47.95 -57.35 2.94
N VAL A 201 -48.73 -57.21 4.01
CA VAL A 201 -49.48 -58.32 4.61
C VAL A 201 -50.95 -57.95 4.68
N PHE A 202 -51.79 -58.80 4.12
CA PHE A 202 -53.22 -58.55 3.93
C PHE A 202 -54.05 -59.38 4.91
N ARG A 203 -55.16 -58.81 5.39
CA ARG A 203 -56.16 -59.56 6.16
C ARG A 203 -57.16 -60.17 5.19
N SER A 204 -57.45 -61.46 5.34
CA SER A 204 -58.18 -62.31 4.38
C SER A 204 -59.62 -61.85 4.01
N LEU A 205 -60.17 -60.83 4.66
CA LEU A 205 -61.58 -60.42 4.47
C LEU A 205 -61.74 -59.17 3.58
N ASP A 206 -60.81 -58.22 3.61
CA ASP A 206 -61.04 -56.89 2.98
C ASP A 206 -59.96 -56.47 1.97
N ASN A 207 -58.99 -57.35 1.67
CA ASN A 207 -57.84 -57.07 0.77
C ASN A 207 -57.08 -55.76 1.07
N THR A 208 -57.26 -55.19 2.26
CA THR A 208 -56.51 -54.04 2.76
C THR A 208 -55.25 -54.54 3.48
N PRO A 209 -54.08 -53.94 3.19
CA PRO A 209 -52.86 -54.32 3.88
C PRO A 209 -52.94 -53.85 5.33
N PHE A 210 -52.93 -54.78 6.29
CA PHE A 210 -52.86 -54.44 7.71
C PHE A 210 -51.44 -54.05 8.13
N PHE A 211 -50.44 -54.52 7.37
CA PHE A 211 -49.05 -54.15 7.53
C PHE A 211 -48.47 -53.81 6.15
N SER A 212 -47.81 -52.66 6.06
CA SER A 212 -47.10 -52.24 4.85
C SER A 212 -45.87 -51.46 5.26
N ILE A 213 -44.74 -51.80 4.66
CA ILE A 213 -43.52 -51.01 4.84
C ILE A 213 -43.70 -49.68 4.07
N PRO A 214 -43.46 -48.52 4.71
CA PRO A 214 -43.43 -47.25 4.01
C PRO A 214 -42.34 -47.22 2.92
N LYS A 215 -42.66 -46.66 1.74
CA LYS A 215 -41.76 -46.69 0.58
C LYS A 215 -40.42 -45.95 0.81
N ASP A 216 -40.41 -44.94 1.68
CA ASP A 216 -39.24 -44.13 2.02
C ASP A 216 -38.19 -44.93 2.80
N ILE A 217 -38.61 -45.66 3.85
CA ILE A 217 -37.68 -46.53 4.62
C ILE A 217 -37.25 -47.75 3.81
N LEU A 218 -38.13 -48.28 2.97
CA LEU A 218 -37.80 -49.40 2.08
C LEU A 218 -36.72 -49.00 1.07
N ALA A 219 -36.88 -47.84 0.41
CA ALA A 219 -35.90 -47.31 -0.52
C ALA A 219 -34.55 -47.04 0.15
N PHE A 220 -34.56 -46.42 1.34
CA PHE A 220 -33.36 -46.14 2.12
C PHE A 220 -32.63 -47.43 2.53
N ALA A 221 -33.37 -48.42 3.05
CA ALA A 221 -32.79 -49.69 3.50
C ALA A 221 -32.17 -50.48 2.34
N HIS A 222 -32.80 -50.44 1.16
CA HIS A 222 -32.27 -51.07 -0.05
C HIS A 222 -31.05 -50.32 -0.60
N SER A 223 -31.10 -48.99 -0.72
CA SER A 223 -29.98 -48.19 -1.25
C SER A 223 -28.75 -48.18 -0.35
N SER A 224 -28.95 -48.39 0.95
CA SER A 224 -27.86 -48.46 1.94
C SER A 224 -27.32 -49.88 2.13
N GLU A 225 -27.75 -50.83 1.29
CA GLU A 225 -27.38 -52.24 1.32
C GLU A 225 -27.69 -52.92 2.66
N LEU A 226 -28.76 -52.51 3.36
CA LEU A 226 -29.19 -53.14 4.62
C LEU A 226 -30.11 -54.34 4.37
N ILE A 227 -30.86 -54.30 3.27
CA ILE A 227 -31.77 -55.38 2.85
C ILE A 227 -31.54 -55.74 1.38
N ASN A 228 -31.84 -56.98 1.03
CA ASN A 228 -31.94 -57.44 -0.34
C ASN A 228 -33.41 -57.77 -0.65
N ILE A 229 -33.92 -57.32 -1.79
CA ILE A 229 -35.29 -57.63 -2.25
C ILE A 229 -35.18 -58.77 -3.26
N ASN A 230 -35.80 -59.91 -2.95
CA ASN A 230 -35.82 -61.04 -3.87
C ASN A 230 -36.84 -60.78 -5.00
N PRO A 231 -36.39 -60.65 -6.27
CA PRO A 231 -37.27 -60.24 -7.38
C PRO A 231 -38.33 -61.31 -7.74
N LYS A 232 -38.19 -62.54 -7.26
CA LYS A 232 -39.14 -63.63 -7.54
C LYS A 232 -40.23 -63.79 -6.48
N THR A 233 -39.96 -63.37 -5.25
CA THR A 233 -40.85 -63.59 -4.12
C THR A 233 -41.35 -62.29 -3.49
N GLU A 234 -40.82 -61.14 -3.93
CA GLU A 234 -41.08 -59.81 -3.35
C GLU A 234 -40.82 -59.75 -1.83
N LYS A 235 -39.98 -60.67 -1.33
CA LYS A 235 -39.57 -60.72 0.07
C LYS A 235 -38.27 -59.97 0.29
N ILE A 236 -38.14 -59.42 1.49
CA ILE A 236 -36.93 -58.75 1.96
C ILE A 236 -36.14 -59.65 2.91
N ASP A 237 -34.82 -59.69 2.72
CA ASP A 237 -33.86 -60.39 3.57
C ASP A 237 -32.75 -59.43 4.03
N LEU A 238 -32.16 -59.65 5.21
CA LEU A 238 -31.04 -58.85 5.70
C LEU A 238 -29.74 -59.23 5.01
N THR A 239 -28.97 -58.22 4.58
CA THR A 239 -27.55 -58.40 4.22
C THR A 239 -26.70 -58.58 5.48
N ASP A 240 -25.42 -58.91 5.35
CA ASP A 240 -24.52 -59.01 6.52
C ASP A 240 -24.33 -57.66 7.24
N LYS A 241 -24.32 -56.57 6.47
CA LYS A 241 -24.39 -55.19 6.99
C LYS A 241 -25.73 -54.92 7.70
N GLY A 242 -26.84 -55.38 7.10
CA GLY A 242 -28.17 -55.32 7.71
C GLY A 242 -28.22 -56.01 9.07
N LYS A 243 -27.68 -57.22 9.19
CA LYS A 243 -27.58 -57.96 10.46
C LYS A 243 -26.74 -57.22 11.50
N PHE A 244 -25.64 -56.58 11.09
CA PHE A 244 -24.84 -55.73 11.98
C PHE A 244 -25.65 -54.54 12.50
N PHE A 245 -26.39 -53.85 11.63
CA PHE A 245 -27.25 -52.72 12.00
C PHE A 245 -28.40 -53.14 12.91
N VAL A 246 -29.05 -54.28 12.64
CA VAL A 246 -30.09 -54.84 13.53
C VAL A 246 -29.52 -55.14 14.91
N LYS A 247 -28.34 -55.78 14.98
CA LYS A 247 -27.67 -56.08 16.25
C LYS A 247 -27.43 -54.80 17.07
N LYS A 248 -26.88 -53.75 16.45
CA LYS A 248 -26.61 -52.47 17.12
C LYS A 248 -27.90 -51.72 17.51
N TYR A 249 -28.89 -51.71 16.63
CA TYR A 249 -30.20 -51.13 16.88
C TYR A 249 -30.88 -51.76 18.10
N SER A 250 -30.87 -53.09 18.21
CA SER A 250 -31.43 -53.80 19.37
C SER A 250 -30.69 -53.49 20.68
N PHE A 251 -29.39 -53.19 20.63
CA PHE A 251 -28.66 -52.72 21.82
C PHE A 251 -29.05 -51.28 22.21
N ASP A 252 -29.26 -50.40 21.24
CA ASP A 252 -29.64 -49.00 21.49
C ASP A 252 -31.09 -48.84 21.96
N GLN A 253 -32.00 -49.77 21.60
CA GLN A 253 -33.40 -49.77 22.06
C GLN A 253 -33.58 -50.37 23.47
N ASN A 254 -32.59 -51.09 23.99
CA ASN A 254 -32.59 -51.70 25.32
C ASN A 254 -31.83 -50.86 26.38
N LYS A 255 -31.43 -49.64 26.03
CA LYS A 255 -30.86 -48.63 26.92
C LYS A 255 -31.87 -47.53 27.18
#